data_AF-A0A1A9WSE4-F1
#
_entry.id   AF-A0A1A9WSE4-F1
#
_cell.length_a   1.000
_cell.length_b   1.000
_cell.length_c   1.000
_cell.angle_alpha   90.00
_cell.angle_beta   90.00
_cell.angle_gamma   90.00
#
_symmetry.space_group_name_H-M   'P 1'
#
loop_
_entity.id
_entity.type
_entity.pdbx_description
1 polymer ?
#
loop_
_entity_poly.entity_id
_entity_poly.type
_entity_poly.pdbx_seq_one_letter_code
_entity_poly.pdbx_strand_id
1 'polypeptide(L)'
;ILIRYNARGFDLNRNFPDYFKQNNKRGQPETDSVKDWISKIQFVLSGSLHGGALVASYPYDNTPNAMFQTYAASPSLTPDDDIFKHLSLVYAKNHAKMSRGVACKSATPAFENGITNGAAWYPLTGGMQDYQYVWYGCMEVTLEISCCKYPPAYELRKYWEDNQLSLIKFLAEAHRGVQGFVLDSSGTPIERASIKVKGRDVGFQTTKYGEFWRILLPGYYKLEIFAEGFTPRDIEFVVVEQHPTLLNVTLQPAKHFTATPTFITTTMRIETKNVK
;
A
#
# COMPACT_ATOMS: atom_id res chain seq x y z
N ILE A 1 21.95 -3.40 25.92
CA ILE A 1 20.80 -2.46 25.93
C ILE A 1 20.09 -2.62 24.59
N LEU A 2 18.87 -3.15 24.57
CA LEU A 2 18.04 -3.22 23.38
C LEU A 2 17.32 -1.87 23.24
N ILE A 3 17.76 -1.00 22.33
CA ILE A 3 17.14 0.32 22.14
C ILE A 3 16.10 0.20 21.01
N ARG A 4 14.81 0.26 21.38
CA ARG A 4 13.66 0.24 20.44
C ARG A 4 13.45 1.57 19.73
N TYR A 5 13.66 2.66 20.46
CA TYR A 5 13.36 4.02 20.02
C TYR A 5 14.55 4.62 19.26
N ASN A 6 14.31 5.64 18.43
CA ASN A 6 15.42 6.40 17.84
C ASN A 6 16.20 7.19 18.93
N ALA A 7 17.26 7.88 18.53
CA ALA A 7 18.11 8.66 19.44
C ALA A 7 17.36 9.77 20.21
N ARG A 8 16.16 10.16 19.75
CA ARG A 8 15.27 11.15 20.38
C ARG A 8 14.15 10.52 21.22
N GLY A 9 14.14 9.20 21.38
CA GLY A 9 13.12 8.49 22.16
C GLY A 9 11.79 8.28 21.44
N PHE A 10 11.73 8.44 20.11
CA PHE A 10 10.53 8.21 19.31
C PHE A 10 10.47 6.79 18.74
N ASP A 11 9.26 6.22 18.70
CA ASP A 11 9.01 4.93 18.05
C ASP A 11 8.76 5.19 16.57
N LEU A 12 9.72 4.77 15.72
CA LEU A 12 9.65 5.03 14.29
C LEU A 12 8.45 4.34 13.63
N ASN A 13 8.03 3.17 14.12
CA ASN A 13 6.83 2.49 13.65
C ASN A 13 5.55 3.00 14.36
N ARG A 14 5.57 4.25 14.82
CA ARG A 14 4.40 5.04 15.25
C ARG A 14 4.48 6.48 14.77
N ASN A 15 5.38 6.80 13.82
CA ASN A 15 5.71 8.17 13.43
C ASN A 15 5.25 8.54 12.02
N PHE A 16 4.70 7.59 11.27
CA PHE A 16 4.14 7.86 9.95
C PHE A 16 2.73 8.46 10.06
N PRO A 17 2.25 9.19 9.03
CA PRO A 17 0.83 9.50 8.90
C PRO A 17 -0.03 8.25 9.02
N ASP A 18 -1.22 8.39 9.60
CA ASP A 18 -2.15 7.28 9.82
C ASP A 18 -3.45 7.54 9.06
N TYR A 19 -3.98 6.49 8.44
CA TYR A 19 -5.14 6.57 7.56
C TYR A 19 -6.45 6.84 8.32
N PHE A 20 -6.58 6.32 9.54
CA PHE A 20 -7.82 6.37 10.31
C PHE A 20 -7.87 7.53 11.31
N LYS A 21 -6.71 8.00 11.77
CA LYS A 21 -6.63 9.12 12.71
C LYS A 21 -5.44 10.00 12.45
N GLN A 22 -5.58 11.27 12.78
CA GLN A 22 -4.46 12.20 12.71
C GLN A 22 -3.36 11.78 13.69
N ASN A 23 -2.17 11.49 13.16
CA ASN A 23 -0.98 11.24 13.98
C ASN A 23 -0.24 12.55 14.27
N ASN A 24 -0.44 13.09 15.48
CA ASN A 24 0.13 14.38 15.89
C ASN A 24 1.57 14.29 16.43
N LYS A 25 2.26 13.16 16.24
CA LYS A 25 3.65 13.03 16.68
C LYS A 25 4.58 13.89 15.82
N ARG A 26 5.58 14.48 16.46
CA ARG A 26 6.66 15.20 15.77
C ARG A 26 7.39 14.26 14.81
N GLY A 27 7.48 14.64 13.53
CA GLY A 27 8.25 13.91 12.52
C GLY A 27 9.71 13.74 12.93
N GLN A 28 10.25 12.55 12.65
CA GLN A 28 11.64 12.18 12.92
C GLN A 28 12.45 12.12 11.63
N PRO A 29 13.76 12.45 11.66
CA PRO A 29 14.58 12.48 10.46
C PRO A 29 14.62 11.12 9.74
N GLU A 30 14.59 10.01 10.47
CA GLU A 30 14.55 8.67 9.88
C GLU A 30 13.23 8.44 9.12
N THR A 31 12.10 8.80 9.73
CA THR A 31 10.77 8.69 9.11
C THR A 31 10.62 9.59 7.90
N ASP A 32 11.08 10.85 7.97
CA ASP A 32 11.01 11.78 6.85
C ASP A 32 11.91 11.34 5.68
N SER A 33 13.07 10.75 5.97
CA SER A 33 13.95 10.18 4.93
C SER A 33 13.29 8.99 4.23
N VAL A 34 12.61 8.12 4.97
CA VAL A 34 11.89 6.98 4.38
C VAL A 34 10.69 7.45 3.56
N LYS A 35 9.92 8.44 4.04
CA LYS A 35 8.83 9.05 3.26
C LYS A 35 9.31 9.66 1.94
N ASP A 36 10.41 10.40 1.98
CA ASP A 36 11.05 10.97 0.79
C ASP A 36 11.50 9.88 -0.19
N TRP A 37 12.12 8.81 0.32
CA TRP A 37 12.53 7.66 -0.49
C TRP A 37 11.36 6.95 -1.17
N ILE A 38 10.29 6.64 -0.42
CA ILE A 38 9.07 6.01 -0.94
C ILE A 38 8.41 6.90 -2.00
N SER A 39 8.44 8.22 -1.85
CA SER A 39 7.83 9.14 -2.82
C SER A 39 8.53 9.19 -4.18
N LYS A 40 9.77 8.70 -4.27
CA LYS A 40 10.62 8.77 -5.47
C LYS A 40 10.63 7.49 -6.30
N ILE A 41 10.23 6.37 -5.71
CA ILE A 41 10.28 5.06 -6.35
C ILE A 41 8.90 4.42 -6.20
N GLN A 42 8.34 3.95 -7.31
CA GLN A 42 7.09 3.21 -7.27
C GLN A 42 7.32 1.77 -6.80
N PHE A 43 7.54 1.60 -5.49
CA PHE A 43 7.69 0.29 -4.88
C PHE A 43 6.40 -0.53 -5.03
N VAL A 44 6.56 -1.82 -5.35
CA VAL A 44 5.43 -2.74 -5.60
C VAL A 44 5.15 -3.59 -4.37
N LEU A 45 6.22 -4.18 -3.81
CA LEU A 45 6.20 -5.06 -2.65
C LEU A 45 7.26 -4.59 -1.65
N SER A 46 6.94 -4.65 -0.36
CA SER A 46 7.89 -4.41 0.73
C SER A 46 7.69 -5.39 1.88
N GLY A 47 8.74 -5.63 2.67
CA GLY A 47 8.69 -6.41 3.90
C GLY A 47 9.51 -5.76 5.00
N SER A 48 8.86 -5.31 6.08
CA SER A 48 9.55 -4.73 7.23
C SER A 48 9.88 -5.82 8.24
N LEU A 49 11.16 -6.01 8.57
CA LEU A 49 11.61 -7.07 9.47
C LEU A 49 11.60 -6.62 10.93
N HIS A 50 10.94 -7.40 11.79
CA HIS A 50 10.76 -7.13 13.21
C HIS A 50 11.10 -8.35 14.08
N GLY A 51 11.24 -8.12 15.39
CA GLY A 51 11.42 -9.17 16.38
C GLY A 51 10.62 -8.92 17.65
N GLY A 52 10.20 -10.00 18.29
CA GLY A 52 9.35 -10.02 19.47
C GLY A 52 8.19 -11.01 19.37
N ALA A 53 7.86 -11.43 18.15
CA ALA A 53 6.90 -12.49 17.85
C ALA A 53 7.41 -13.37 16.70
N LEU A 54 6.60 -14.34 16.28
CA LEU A 54 6.87 -15.15 15.11
C LEU A 54 5.60 -15.26 14.25
N VAL A 55 5.41 -14.28 13.37
CA VAL A 55 4.18 -14.11 12.57
C VAL A 55 4.42 -13.14 11.40
N ALA A 56 3.72 -13.33 10.28
CA ALA A 56 3.57 -12.30 9.25
C ALA A 56 2.29 -11.49 9.52
N SER A 57 2.44 -10.23 9.91
CA SER A 57 1.35 -9.30 10.20
C SER A 57 1.05 -8.46 8.96
N TYR A 58 -0.22 -8.39 8.56
CA TYR A 58 -0.63 -7.68 7.35
C TYR A 58 -1.66 -6.57 7.62
N PRO A 59 -1.77 -5.57 6.72
CA PRO A 59 -2.69 -4.46 6.85
C PRO A 59 -4.17 -4.82 7.07
N TYR A 60 -4.96 -3.92 7.65
CA TYR A 60 -4.49 -2.69 8.31
C TYR A 60 -3.95 -2.96 9.71
N ASP A 61 -2.99 -2.13 10.13
CA ASP A 61 -2.45 -2.12 11.48
C ASP A 61 -3.37 -1.39 12.48
N ASN A 62 -4.25 -0.51 12.01
CA ASN A 62 -5.13 0.29 12.85
C ASN A 62 -6.62 0.13 12.46
N THR A 63 -7.52 0.62 13.30
CA THR A 63 -8.98 0.59 13.07
C THR A 63 -9.56 2.00 12.94
N PRO A 64 -10.69 2.16 12.20
CA PRO A 64 -11.49 3.38 12.25
C PRO A 64 -11.90 3.72 13.69
N ASN A 65 -11.84 4.99 14.04
CA ASN A 65 -12.25 5.47 15.36
C ASN A 65 -13.79 5.39 15.47
N ALA A 66 -14.33 4.33 16.06
CA ALA A 66 -15.73 4.35 16.47
C ALA A 66 -15.83 5.16 17.76
N MET A 67 -16.57 6.27 17.73
CA MET A 67 -16.80 7.23 18.83
C MET A 67 -17.25 6.56 20.16
N PHE A 68 -17.62 5.28 20.14
CA PHE A 68 -18.12 4.50 21.28
C PHE A 68 -17.54 3.08 21.42
N GLN A 69 -16.45 2.70 20.72
CA GLN A 69 -15.84 1.39 20.92
C GLN A 69 -14.47 1.52 21.59
N THR A 70 -14.35 0.94 22.78
CA THR A 70 -13.05 0.47 23.30
C THR A 70 -12.34 -0.30 22.19
N TYR A 71 -11.07 0.03 21.94
CA TYR A 71 -10.16 -0.57 20.94
C TYR A 71 -10.05 -2.10 21.07
N ALA A 72 -11.11 -2.83 20.78
CA ALA A 72 -11.11 -4.27 20.77
C ALA A 72 -10.33 -4.71 19.54
N ALA A 73 -9.31 -5.55 19.77
CA ALA A 73 -8.52 -6.14 18.71
C ALA A 73 -9.48 -6.92 17.79
N SER A 74 -9.68 -6.38 16.60
CA SER A 74 -10.63 -6.87 15.60
C SER A 74 -10.04 -6.64 14.21
N PRO A 75 -10.34 -7.51 13.23
CA PRO A 75 -9.79 -7.35 11.90
C PRO A 75 -10.19 -6.02 11.25
N SER A 76 -9.20 -5.31 10.73
CA SER A 76 -9.38 -4.10 9.90
C SER A 76 -8.92 -4.43 8.48
N LEU A 77 -9.88 -4.70 7.60
CA LEU A 77 -9.61 -5.27 6.28
C LEU A 77 -9.26 -4.17 5.27
N THR A 78 -8.27 -4.45 4.43
CA THR A 78 -7.99 -3.62 3.26
C THR A 78 -8.86 -4.04 2.07
N PRO A 79 -8.99 -3.19 1.03
CA PRO A 79 -9.56 -3.60 -0.25
C PRO A 79 -8.79 -4.73 -0.97
N ASP A 80 -7.56 -5.02 -0.55
CA ASP A 80 -6.68 -6.07 -1.07
C ASP A 80 -6.35 -7.14 0.00
N ASP A 81 -7.27 -7.39 0.93
CA ASP A 81 -7.10 -8.35 2.03
C ASP A 81 -6.76 -9.78 1.53
N ASP A 82 -7.33 -10.17 0.39
CA ASP A 82 -7.01 -11.42 -0.30
C ASP A 82 -5.53 -11.50 -0.71
N ILE A 83 -4.99 -10.40 -1.25
CA ILE A 83 -3.58 -10.32 -1.66
C ILE A 83 -2.67 -10.33 -0.43
N PHE A 84 -2.99 -9.54 0.58
CA PHE A 84 -2.17 -9.44 1.80
C PHE A 84 -2.13 -10.75 2.59
N LYS A 85 -3.26 -11.45 2.70
CA LYS A 85 -3.29 -12.80 3.27
C LYS A 85 -2.42 -13.76 2.46
N HIS A 86 -2.51 -13.73 1.13
CA HIS A 86 -1.65 -14.56 0.27
C HIS A 86 -0.17 -14.26 0.47
N LEU A 87 0.25 -12.99 0.40
CA LEU A 87 1.65 -12.57 0.61
C LEU A 87 2.19 -13.03 1.98
N SER A 88 1.38 -12.86 3.03
CA SER A 88 1.73 -13.29 4.39
C SER A 88 1.86 -14.82 4.49
N LEU A 89 0.94 -15.56 3.86
CA LEU A 89 1.00 -17.03 3.82
C LEU A 89 2.21 -17.53 3.03
N VAL A 90 2.58 -16.88 1.94
CA VAL A 90 3.79 -17.22 1.16
C VAL A 90 5.01 -17.15 2.08
N TYR A 91 5.17 -16.08 2.85
CA TYR A 91 6.29 -15.98 3.79
C TYR A 91 6.20 -17.05 4.89
N ALA A 92 5.05 -17.14 5.58
CA ALA A 92 4.87 -17.99 6.75
C ALA A 92 4.99 -19.49 6.44
N LYS A 93 4.45 -19.95 5.31
CA LYS A 93 4.49 -21.37 4.89
C LYS A 93 5.89 -21.83 4.48
N ASN A 94 6.70 -20.93 3.95
CA ASN A 94 8.08 -21.23 3.56
C ASN A 94 9.09 -21.06 4.70
N HIS A 95 8.65 -20.51 5.85
CA HIS A 95 9.49 -20.35 7.02
C HIS A 95 9.51 -21.66 7.81
N ALA A 96 10.65 -22.04 8.38
CA ALA A 96 10.84 -23.36 9.01
C ALA A 96 9.79 -23.73 10.08
N LYS A 97 9.25 -22.73 10.79
CA LYS A 97 8.33 -22.92 11.92
C LYS A 97 7.17 -21.92 12.04
N MET A 98 7.09 -20.87 11.20
CA MET A 98 6.13 -19.77 11.42
C MET A 98 4.70 -20.26 11.20
N SER A 99 4.46 -21.01 10.13
CA SER A 99 3.17 -21.63 9.79
C SER A 99 2.61 -22.58 10.84
N ARG A 100 3.44 -23.08 11.77
CA ARG A 100 2.99 -23.94 12.88
C ARG A 100 2.19 -23.17 13.93
N GLY A 101 2.24 -21.83 13.90
CA GLY A 101 1.48 -20.97 14.80
C GLY A 101 1.89 -21.04 16.27
N VAL A 102 3.04 -21.67 16.59
CA VAL A 102 3.49 -21.83 17.97
C VAL A 102 3.86 -20.47 18.55
N ALA A 103 3.15 -20.07 19.59
CA ALA A 103 3.37 -18.80 20.27
C ALA A 103 4.75 -18.74 20.95
N CYS A 104 5.36 -17.56 20.95
CA CYS A 104 6.66 -17.33 21.59
C CYS A 104 6.61 -17.46 23.12
N LYS A 105 5.43 -17.27 23.73
CA LYS A 105 5.20 -17.38 25.17
C LYS A 105 3.92 -18.18 25.40
N SER A 106 3.90 -19.00 26.46
CA SER A 106 2.74 -19.87 26.77
C SER A 106 1.45 -19.11 27.05
N ALA A 107 1.52 -17.83 27.45
CA ALA A 107 0.38 -16.98 27.75
C ALA A 107 -0.11 -16.13 26.57
N THR A 108 0.54 -16.22 25.39
CA THR A 108 0.13 -15.48 24.19
C THR A 108 -0.60 -16.41 23.21
N PRO A 109 -1.68 -15.93 22.56
CA PRO A 109 -2.40 -16.75 21.58
C PRO A 109 -1.49 -17.14 20.41
N ALA A 110 -1.75 -18.33 19.87
CA ALA A 110 -1.15 -18.81 18.64
C ALA A 110 -1.63 -17.98 17.44
N PHE A 111 -0.77 -17.84 16.43
CA PHE A 111 -1.16 -17.26 15.14
C PHE A 111 -1.47 -18.39 14.17
N GLU A 112 -2.75 -18.59 13.87
CA GLU A 112 -3.16 -19.63 12.94
C GLU A 112 -2.46 -19.43 11.58
N ASN A 113 -1.87 -20.50 11.05
CA ASN A 113 -1.06 -20.48 9.81
C ASN A 113 0.13 -19.49 9.83
N GLY A 114 0.50 -18.95 10.99
CA GLY A 114 1.62 -18.02 11.13
C GLY A 114 1.36 -16.63 10.56
N ILE A 115 0.09 -16.23 10.38
CA ILE A 115 -0.29 -14.90 9.87
C ILE A 115 -1.27 -14.20 10.81
N THR A 116 -1.36 -12.87 10.73
CA THR A 116 -2.37 -12.10 11.46
C THR A 116 -2.68 -10.77 10.80
N ASN A 117 -3.91 -10.28 10.92
CA ASN A 117 -4.21 -8.88 10.60
C ASN A 117 -3.68 -8.00 11.73
N GLY A 118 -2.98 -6.91 11.39
CA GLY A 118 -2.29 -6.07 12.37
C GLY A 118 -3.23 -5.54 13.46
N ALA A 119 -4.37 -4.97 13.07
CA ALA A 119 -5.35 -4.46 14.01
C ALA A 119 -6.04 -5.57 14.85
N ALA A 120 -6.20 -6.78 14.29
CA ALA A 120 -6.72 -7.94 15.02
C ALA A 120 -5.72 -8.45 16.08
N TRP A 121 -4.42 -8.25 15.87
CA TRP A 121 -3.41 -8.57 16.86
C TRP A 121 -3.34 -7.48 17.94
N TYR A 122 -3.08 -6.24 17.54
CA TYR A 122 -3.22 -5.05 18.37
C TYR A 122 -3.25 -3.79 17.49
N PRO A 123 -4.22 -2.87 17.67
CA PRO A 123 -4.26 -1.63 16.91
C PRO A 123 -2.98 -0.79 17.08
N LEU A 124 -2.38 -0.40 15.97
CA LEU A 124 -1.11 0.29 15.86
C LEU A 124 -1.26 1.54 15.00
N THR A 125 -0.96 2.70 15.58
CA THR A 125 -1.14 3.99 14.90
C THR A 125 0.14 4.49 14.28
N GLY A 126 0.08 4.94 13.03
CA GLY A 126 1.19 5.58 12.34
C GLY A 126 2.33 4.63 12.01
N GLY A 127 1.97 3.40 11.61
CA GLY A 127 2.90 2.40 11.13
C GLY A 127 3.37 2.68 9.70
N MET A 128 4.57 2.21 9.36
CA MET A 128 5.12 2.33 8.00
C MET A 128 4.34 1.48 6.99
N GLN A 129 3.84 0.33 7.43
CA GLN A 129 3.13 -0.65 6.63
C GLN A 129 1.87 -0.06 5.97
N ASP A 130 0.97 0.50 6.78
CA ASP A 130 -0.25 1.14 6.29
C ASP A 130 0.07 2.39 5.45
N TYR A 131 1.12 3.13 5.81
CA TYR A 131 1.54 4.33 5.06
C TYR A 131 1.92 4.01 3.61
N GLN A 132 2.73 2.97 3.40
CA GLN A 132 3.15 2.57 2.05
C GLN A 132 1.98 2.14 1.17
N TYR A 133 1.05 1.38 1.74
CA TYR A 133 -0.11 0.89 1.02
C TYR A 133 -1.09 2.01 0.67
N VAL A 134 -1.48 2.83 1.64
CA VAL A 134 -2.52 3.86 1.44
C VAL A 134 -2.04 5.00 0.56
N TRP A 135 -0.80 5.48 0.73
CA TRP A 135 -0.33 6.65 -0.01
C TRP A 135 0.30 6.33 -1.36
N TYR A 136 0.85 5.13 -1.56
CA TYR A 136 1.62 4.80 -2.76
C TYR A 136 1.22 3.47 -3.42
N GLY A 137 0.33 2.71 -2.79
CA GLY A 137 -0.13 1.41 -3.30
C GLY A 137 0.90 0.28 -3.17
N CYS A 138 2.03 0.52 -2.48
CA CYS A 138 3.04 -0.50 -2.22
C CYS A 138 2.53 -1.47 -1.14
N MET A 139 2.58 -2.77 -1.44
CA MET A 139 2.10 -3.81 -0.52
C MET A 139 3.20 -4.17 0.48
N GLU A 140 3.21 -3.51 1.64
CA GLU A 140 4.11 -3.88 2.74
C GLU A 140 3.47 -4.90 3.70
N VAL A 141 4.26 -5.89 4.12
CA VAL A 141 3.94 -6.83 5.21
C VAL A 141 4.97 -6.70 6.33
N THR A 142 4.52 -6.67 7.59
CA THR A 142 5.41 -6.71 8.75
C THR A 142 5.75 -8.16 9.10
N LEU A 143 7.04 -8.50 9.07
CA LEU A 143 7.55 -9.85 9.27
C LEU A 143 8.23 -9.94 10.64
N GLU A 144 7.53 -10.48 11.63
CA GLU A 144 8.10 -10.80 12.95
C GLU A 144 8.87 -12.13 12.83
N ILE A 145 10.19 -12.06 12.67
CA ILE A 145 11.04 -13.20 12.29
C ILE A 145 11.64 -13.96 13.48
N SER A 146 11.46 -13.45 14.70
CA SER A 146 12.12 -14.01 15.89
C SER A 146 11.39 -13.66 17.18
N CYS A 147 11.22 -14.66 18.06
CA CYS A 147 10.73 -14.43 19.42
C CYS A 147 11.73 -13.61 20.26
N CYS A 148 13.03 -13.93 20.13
CA CYS A 148 14.10 -13.20 20.79
C CYS A 148 14.47 -11.98 19.95
N LYS A 149 14.26 -10.77 20.49
CA LYS A 149 14.54 -9.51 19.79
C LYS A 149 16.02 -9.28 19.49
N TYR A 150 16.90 -9.89 20.28
CA TYR A 150 18.35 -9.77 20.15
C TYR A 150 18.99 -11.12 20.46
N PRO A 151 18.90 -12.07 19.52
CA PRO A 151 19.46 -13.39 19.72
C PRO A 151 21.00 -13.31 19.80
N PRO A 152 21.64 -14.25 20.53
CA PRO A 152 23.09 -14.33 20.55
C PRO A 152 23.64 -14.68 19.15
N ALA A 153 24.84 -14.20 18.84
CA ALA A 153 25.42 -14.28 17.50
C ALA A 153 25.50 -15.71 16.93
N TYR A 154 25.68 -16.72 17.78
CA TYR A 154 25.75 -18.12 17.33
C TYR A 154 24.43 -18.65 16.75
N GLU A 155 23.28 -18.02 17.05
CA GLU A 155 21.98 -18.40 16.47
C GLU A 155 21.72 -17.76 15.10
N LEU A 156 22.50 -16.75 14.69
CA LEU A 156 22.21 -15.98 13.45
C LEU A 156 22.17 -16.87 12.21
N ARG A 157 23.05 -17.88 12.13
CA ARG A 157 23.05 -18.84 11.02
C ARG A 157 21.73 -19.60 10.93
N LYS A 158 21.18 -19.99 12.08
CA LYS A 158 19.88 -20.66 12.15
C LYS A 158 18.73 -19.74 11.74
N TYR A 159 18.73 -18.47 12.17
CA TYR A 159 17.70 -17.52 11.73
C TYR A 159 17.75 -17.30 10.22
N TRP A 160 18.94 -17.22 9.63
CA TRP A 160 19.10 -17.18 8.18
C TRP A 160 18.48 -18.40 7.50
N GLU A 161 18.85 -19.61 7.94
CA GLU A 161 18.32 -20.86 7.36
C GLU A 161 16.80 -20.99 7.51
N ASP A 162 16.25 -20.56 8.66
CA ASP A 162 14.81 -20.58 8.90
C ASP A 162 14.03 -19.60 7.97
N ASN A 163 14.66 -18.50 7.51
CA ASN A 163 14.01 -17.42 6.75
C ASN A 163 14.40 -17.34 5.25
N GLN A 164 15.53 -17.91 4.83
CA GLN A 164 16.07 -17.71 3.47
C GLN A 164 15.06 -18.02 2.37
N LEU A 165 14.38 -19.17 2.46
CA LEU A 165 13.39 -19.56 1.45
C LEU A 165 12.17 -18.64 1.47
N SER A 166 11.69 -18.24 2.65
CA SER A 166 10.59 -17.27 2.81
C SER A 166 10.90 -15.94 2.15
N LEU A 167 12.08 -15.39 2.38
CA LEU A 167 12.50 -14.11 1.79
C LEU A 167 12.51 -14.17 0.27
N ILE A 168 13.09 -15.24 -0.30
CA ILE A 168 13.15 -15.42 -1.76
C ILE A 168 11.74 -15.58 -2.35
N LYS A 169 10.90 -16.42 -1.73
CA LYS A 169 9.53 -16.66 -2.20
C LYS A 169 8.66 -15.41 -2.08
N PHE A 170 8.80 -14.65 -1.00
CA PHE A 170 8.11 -13.38 -0.81
C PHE A 170 8.52 -12.36 -1.88
N LEU A 171 9.83 -12.15 -2.09
CA LEU A 171 10.31 -11.22 -3.12
C LEU A 171 9.84 -11.61 -4.53
N ALA A 172 9.73 -12.89 -4.83
CA ALA A 172 9.22 -13.37 -6.12
C ALA A 172 7.75 -12.94 -6.39
N GLU A 173 6.95 -12.69 -5.35
CA GLU A 173 5.55 -12.22 -5.51
C GLU A 173 5.48 -10.81 -6.10
N ALA A 174 6.56 -10.04 -6.12
CA ALA A 174 6.61 -8.75 -6.82
C ALA A 174 6.38 -8.88 -8.35
N HIS A 175 6.55 -10.09 -8.90
CA HIS A 175 6.37 -10.38 -10.32
C HIS A 175 5.01 -11.01 -10.66
N ARG A 176 4.08 -11.06 -9.71
CA ARG A 176 2.71 -11.57 -9.90
C ARG A 176 1.76 -10.46 -10.35
N GLY A 177 0.64 -10.85 -10.96
CA GLY A 177 -0.49 -9.95 -11.20
C GLY A 177 -0.44 -9.35 -12.59
N VAL A 178 -0.39 -8.02 -12.69
CA VAL A 178 -0.39 -7.27 -13.94
C VAL A 178 0.73 -6.24 -13.96
N GLN A 179 1.34 -6.05 -15.12
CA GLN A 179 2.32 -5.00 -15.37
C GLN A 179 2.21 -4.47 -16.79
N GLY A 180 2.68 -3.26 -17.03
CA GLY A 180 2.75 -2.71 -18.38
C GLY A 180 3.01 -1.22 -18.38
N PHE A 181 2.65 -0.58 -19.49
CA PHE A 181 2.90 0.84 -19.73
C PHE A 181 1.60 1.61 -19.94
N VAL A 182 1.55 2.84 -19.46
CA VAL A 182 0.57 3.85 -19.86
C VAL A 182 1.26 4.86 -20.78
N LEU A 183 0.80 4.92 -22.03
CA LEU A 183 1.36 5.76 -23.09
C LEU A 183 0.30 6.70 -23.65
N ASP A 184 0.71 7.79 -24.30
CA ASP A 184 -0.19 8.60 -25.11
C ASP A 184 -0.34 8.07 -26.54
N SER A 185 -1.16 8.74 -27.36
CA SER A 185 -1.39 8.38 -28.76
C SER A 185 -0.15 8.46 -29.66
N SER A 186 0.91 9.16 -29.23
CA SER A 186 2.20 9.25 -29.93
C SER A 186 3.20 8.16 -29.49
N GLY A 187 2.84 7.34 -28.49
CA GLY A 187 3.72 6.36 -27.87
C GLY A 187 4.62 6.94 -26.79
N THR A 188 4.40 8.19 -26.36
CA THR A 188 5.16 8.82 -25.27
C THR A 188 4.66 8.32 -23.92
N PRO A 189 5.54 7.96 -22.98
CA PRO A 189 5.10 7.52 -21.65
C PRO A 189 4.42 8.61 -20.84
N ILE A 190 3.38 8.23 -20.10
CA ILE A 190 2.64 9.13 -19.21
C ILE A 190 3.10 8.90 -17.77
N GLU A 191 3.87 9.84 -17.24
CA GLU A 191 4.31 9.85 -15.84
C GLU A 191 3.15 10.16 -14.88
N ARG A 192 3.14 9.50 -13.72
CA ARG A 192 2.19 9.73 -12.62
C ARG A 192 0.71 9.64 -13.02
N ALA A 193 0.38 8.83 -14.01
CA ALA A 193 -0.99 8.42 -14.25
C ALA A 193 -1.52 7.68 -13.02
N SER A 194 -2.67 8.09 -12.51
CA SER A 194 -3.35 7.46 -11.39
C SER A 194 -4.06 6.19 -11.87
N ILE A 195 -3.78 5.07 -11.22
CA ILE A 195 -4.36 3.76 -11.54
C ILE A 195 -5.03 3.22 -10.30
N LYS A 196 -6.22 2.63 -10.45
CA LYS A 196 -6.84 1.80 -9.41
C LYS A 196 -7.54 0.60 -10.04
N VAL A 197 -7.64 -0.49 -9.27
CA VAL A 197 -8.46 -1.63 -9.66
C VAL A 197 -9.90 -1.31 -9.28
N LYS A 198 -10.84 -1.41 -10.22
CA LYS A 198 -12.26 -1.12 -9.95
C LYS A 198 -12.77 -2.00 -8.81
N GLY A 199 -13.39 -1.36 -7.82
CA GLY A 199 -13.84 -2.01 -6.59
C GLY A 199 -12.80 -2.12 -5.48
N ARG A 200 -11.55 -1.69 -5.72
CA ARG A 200 -10.50 -1.57 -4.70
C ARG A 200 -10.12 -0.09 -4.54
N ASP A 201 -10.51 0.51 -3.41
CA ASP A 201 -10.35 1.94 -3.18
C ASP A 201 -8.95 2.31 -2.62
N VAL A 202 -7.92 1.83 -3.32
CA VAL A 202 -6.51 2.21 -3.10
C VAL A 202 -5.84 2.32 -4.46
N GLY A 203 -5.30 3.50 -4.74
CA GLY A 203 -4.62 3.80 -6.00
C GLY A 203 -3.12 3.55 -5.95
N PHE A 204 -2.51 3.54 -7.14
CA PHE A 204 -1.07 3.53 -7.37
C PHE A 204 -0.79 4.36 -8.64
N GLN A 205 0.49 4.60 -8.95
CA GLN A 205 0.87 5.50 -10.03
C GLN A 205 1.84 4.86 -11.01
N THR A 206 1.90 5.41 -12.22
CA THR A 206 2.96 5.09 -13.17
C THR A 206 4.28 5.76 -12.82
N THR A 207 5.40 5.13 -13.21
CA THR A 207 6.73 5.73 -13.14
C THR A 207 6.92 6.85 -14.16
N LYS A 208 8.07 7.54 -14.13
CA LYS A 208 8.49 8.48 -15.18
C LYS A 208 8.57 7.88 -16.59
N TYR A 209 8.63 6.55 -16.70
CA TYR A 209 8.62 5.83 -17.97
C TYR A 209 7.26 5.22 -18.29
N GLY A 210 6.20 5.66 -17.60
CA GLY A 210 4.83 5.18 -17.80
C GLY A 210 4.60 3.75 -17.31
N GLU A 211 5.57 3.13 -16.64
CA GLU A 211 5.47 1.75 -16.18
C GLU A 211 4.55 1.64 -14.97
N PHE A 212 3.84 0.53 -14.84
CA PHE A 212 3.11 0.18 -13.63
C PHE A 212 3.17 -1.32 -13.35
N TRP A 213 2.97 -1.66 -12.07
CA TRP A 213 2.85 -3.02 -11.58
C TRP A 213 1.76 -3.08 -10.52
N ARG A 214 1.00 -4.17 -10.49
CA ARG A 214 0.04 -4.45 -9.43
C ARG A 214 -0.04 -5.95 -9.17
N ILE A 215 0.27 -6.33 -7.94
CA ILE A 215 0.13 -7.72 -7.47
C ILE A 215 -1.37 -8.03 -7.35
N LEU A 216 -1.80 -9.09 -8.01
CA LEU A 216 -3.17 -9.59 -8.00
C LEU A 216 -3.15 -11.11 -8.00
N LEU A 217 -4.17 -11.72 -7.40
CA LEU A 217 -4.42 -13.16 -7.54
C LEU A 217 -5.04 -13.45 -8.91
N PRO A 218 -5.08 -14.71 -9.36
CA PRO A 218 -5.80 -15.07 -10.58
C PRO A 218 -7.27 -14.65 -10.53
N GLY A 219 -7.76 -14.05 -11.60
CA GLY A 219 -9.10 -13.50 -11.65
C GLY A 219 -9.34 -12.53 -12.80
N TYR A 220 -10.57 -12.02 -12.87
CA TYR A 220 -11.01 -11.02 -13.85
C TYR A 220 -11.08 -9.66 -13.17
N TYR A 221 -10.44 -8.67 -13.77
CA TYR A 221 -10.29 -7.33 -13.19
C TYR A 221 -10.55 -6.24 -14.22
N LYS A 222 -10.77 -5.02 -13.72
CA LYS A 222 -10.85 -3.80 -14.50
C LYS A 222 -9.95 -2.75 -13.88
N LEU A 223 -9.03 -2.15 -14.65
CA LEU A 223 -8.27 -0.97 -14.22
C LEU A 223 -9.04 0.29 -14.63
N GLU A 224 -9.06 1.27 -13.74
CA GLU A 224 -9.51 2.63 -13.98
C GLU A 224 -8.27 3.53 -13.97
N ILE A 225 -8.00 4.18 -15.10
CA ILE A 225 -6.76 4.94 -15.35
C ILE A 225 -7.12 6.39 -15.65
N PHE A 226 -6.47 7.30 -14.92
CA PHE A 226 -6.64 8.73 -15.05
C PHE A 226 -5.27 9.42 -15.18
N ALA A 227 -5.17 10.37 -16.09
CA ALA A 227 -4.03 11.28 -16.17
C ALA A 227 -4.54 12.68 -16.55
N GLU A 228 -3.93 13.71 -15.99
CA GLU A 228 -4.28 15.10 -16.31
C GLU A 228 -4.08 15.39 -17.80
N GLY A 229 -5.07 16.04 -18.43
CA GLY A 229 -5.04 16.31 -19.88
C GLY A 229 -5.47 15.14 -20.77
N PHE A 230 -5.81 13.98 -20.19
CA PHE A 230 -6.27 12.80 -20.94
C PHE A 230 -7.72 12.43 -20.58
N THR A 231 -8.39 11.75 -21.51
CA THR A 231 -9.70 11.14 -21.25
C THR A 231 -9.49 9.90 -20.37
N PRO A 232 -10.22 9.75 -19.23
CA PRO A 232 -10.12 8.56 -18.39
C PRO A 232 -10.42 7.28 -19.16
N ARG A 233 -9.78 6.18 -18.78
CA ARG A 233 -9.95 4.89 -19.46
C ARG A 233 -10.14 3.75 -18.47
N ASP A 234 -11.18 2.96 -18.72
CA ASP A 234 -11.39 1.66 -18.09
C ASP A 234 -10.89 0.56 -19.03
N ILE A 235 -10.20 -0.44 -18.50
CA ILE A 235 -9.74 -1.61 -19.28
C ILE A 235 -9.87 -2.90 -18.50
N GLU A 236 -10.48 -3.91 -19.13
CA GLU A 236 -10.64 -5.25 -18.56
C GLU A 236 -9.44 -6.13 -18.90
N PHE A 237 -9.04 -6.99 -17.96
CA PHE A 237 -7.94 -7.93 -18.12
C PHE A 237 -8.12 -9.14 -17.20
N VAL A 238 -7.35 -10.19 -17.49
CA VAL A 238 -7.35 -11.44 -16.72
C VAL A 238 -5.96 -11.65 -16.15
N VAL A 239 -5.88 -12.07 -14.89
CA VAL A 239 -4.64 -12.54 -14.25
C VAL A 239 -4.67 -14.06 -14.19
N VAL A 240 -3.56 -14.69 -14.57
CA VAL A 240 -3.38 -16.15 -14.54
C VAL A 240 -2.25 -16.52 -13.58
N GLU A 241 -2.25 -17.77 -13.10
CA GLU A 241 -1.36 -18.20 -11.99
C GLU A 241 0.14 -18.12 -12.30
N GLN A 242 0.54 -18.40 -13.54
CA GLN A 242 1.94 -18.71 -13.87
C GLN A 242 2.78 -17.51 -14.31
N HIS A 243 2.17 -16.47 -14.85
CA HIS A 243 2.88 -15.33 -15.45
C HIS A 243 2.14 -14.02 -15.19
N PRO A 244 2.85 -12.90 -14.97
CA PRO A 244 2.21 -11.60 -14.91
C PRO A 244 1.56 -11.28 -16.26
N THR A 245 0.35 -10.75 -16.21
CA THR A 245 -0.35 -10.25 -17.38
C THR A 245 0.33 -8.97 -17.86
N LEU A 246 0.75 -8.94 -19.12
CA LEU A 246 1.26 -7.73 -19.77
C LEU A 246 0.09 -6.90 -20.30
N LEU A 247 -0.05 -5.66 -19.84
CA LEU A 247 -1.15 -4.78 -20.20
C LEU A 247 -0.65 -3.37 -20.51
N ASN A 248 -0.52 -3.06 -21.81
CA ASN A 248 -0.21 -1.70 -22.26
C ASN A 248 -1.50 -0.92 -22.55
N VAL A 249 -1.55 0.31 -22.09
CA VAL A 249 -2.72 1.18 -22.20
C VAL A 249 -2.34 2.49 -22.86
N THR A 250 -3.08 2.84 -23.91
CA THR A 250 -2.94 4.14 -24.57
C THR A 250 -4.05 5.08 -24.12
N LEU A 251 -3.71 6.24 -23.55
CA LEU A 251 -4.68 7.29 -23.26
C LEU A 251 -4.80 8.28 -24.42
N GLN A 252 -6.00 8.80 -24.62
CA GLN A 252 -6.30 9.80 -25.64
C GLN A 252 -6.36 11.19 -25.00
N PRO A 253 -5.78 12.24 -25.61
CA PRO A 253 -5.89 13.60 -25.11
C PRO A 253 -7.36 13.98 -24.89
N ALA A 254 -7.64 14.70 -23.80
CA ALA A 254 -8.96 15.26 -23.56
C ALA A 254 -9.25 16.31 -24.64
N LYS A 255 -10.47 16.32 -25.17
CA LYS A 255 -10.88 17.38 -26.10
C LYS A 255 -10.90 18.71 -25.34
N HIS A 256 -10.04 19.65 -25.71
CA HIS A 256 -10.14 21.01 -25.20
C HIS A 256 -11.46 21.62 -25.70
N PHE A 257 -12.41 21.86 -24.78
CA PHE A 257 -13.44 22.84 -25.03
C PHE A 257 -12.80 24.22 -24.87
N THR A 258 -12.33 24.80 -25.97
CA THR A 258 -12.10 26.24 -26.02
C THR A 258 -13.47 26.90 -25.87
N ALA A 259 -13.80 27.35 -24.66
CA ALA A 259 -14.91 28.27 -24.48
C ALA A 259 -14.55 29.56 -25.23
N THR A 260 -15.13 29.76 -26.41
CA THR A 260 -15.12 31.05 -27.07
C THR A 260 -15.81 32.04 -26.11
N PRO A 261 -15.16 33.13 -25.67
CA PRO A 261 -15.83 34.13 -24.86
C PRO A 261 -16.83 34.85 -25.76
N THR A 262 -18.11 34.49 -25.64
CA THR A 262 -19.20 35.23 -26.27
C THR A 262 -19.34 36.55 -25.50
N PHE A 263 -18.73 37.62 -26.02
CA PHE A 263 -19.03 38.97 -25.54
C PHE A 263 -20.47 39.31 -25.93
N ILE A 264 -21.39 39.21 -24.97
CA ILE A 264 -22.72 39.79 -25.10
C ILE A 264 -22.58 41.27 -24.77
N THR A 265 -22.51 42.12 -25.80
CA THR A 265 -22.73 43.56 -25.66
C THR A 265 -24.19 43.80 -25.30
N THR A 266 -24.49 43.98 -24.01
CA THR A 266 -25.78 44.52 -23.58
C THR A 266 -25.76 46.03 -23.73
N THR A 267 -26.30 46.55 -24.83
CA THR A 267 -26.74 47.95 -24.92
C THR A 267 -27.92 48.14 -23.98
N MET A 268 -27.70 48.80 -22.84
CA MET A 268 -28.80 49.32 -22.01
C MET A 268 -29.46 50.51 -22.71
N ARG A 269 -30.71 50.34 -23.14
CA ARG A 269 -31.61 51.47 -23.45
C ARG A 269 -32.21 51.95 -22.14
N ILE A 270 -31.94 53.20 -21.78
CA ILE A 270 -32.59 53.91 -20.68
C ILE A 270 -33.93 54.43 -21.21
N GLU A 271 -35.04 53.87 -20.74
CA GLU A 271 -36.37 54.49 -20.91
C GLU A 271 -36.69 55.32 -19.68
N THR A 272 -36.76 56.64 -19.86
CA THR A 272 -37.29 57.59 -18.90
C THR A 272 -38.82 57.50 -18.88
N LYS A 273 -39.41 57.13 -17.73
CA LYS A 273 -40.85 57.33 -17.47
C LYS A 273 -41.06 58.47 -16.48
N ASN A 274 -41.76 59.49 -16.98
CA ASN A 274 -42.28 60.63 -16.22
C ASN A 274 -43.31 60.18 -15.18
N VAL A 275 -43.16 60.66 -13.94
CA VAL A 275 -44.13 60.54 -12.86
C VAL A 275 -44.99 61.81 -12.84
N LYS A 276 -46.31 61.62 -12.88
CA LYS A 276 -47.29 62.60 -12.36
C LYS A 276 -47.64 62.19 -10.93
#